data_AF-A0A3L9M2D4-F1
#
_entry.id   AF-A0A3L9M2D4-F1
#
_cell.length_a   1.000
_cell.length_b   1.000
_cell.length_c   1.000
_cell.angle_alpha   90.00
_cell.angle_beta   90.00
_cell.angle_gamma   90.00
#
_symmetry.space_group_name_H-M   'P 1'
#
loop_
_entity.id
_entity.type
_entity.pdbx_description
1 polymer ?
#
loop_
_entity_poly.entity_id
_entity_poly.type
_entity_poly.pdbx_seq_one_letter_code
_entity_poly.pdbx_strand_id
1 'polypeptide(L)'
;MSTLNNQNTIKSEPTKGSDFTFLFGKKNYIWMGIGIALITLGFILMTGHDANTTPDGTFDPTYWNEDIYSWRRIRLAPFLVIAGFIVEIYAILLNPNKAK
;
A
#
# COMPACT_ATOMS: atom_id res chain seq x y z
N MET A 1 -12.08 -13.02 65.34
CA MET A 1 -10.68 -12.57 65.11
C MET A 1 -10.03 -13.60 64.19
N SER A 2 -10.06 -13.56 62.85
CA SER A 2 -9.61 -12.52 61.89
C SER A 2 -8.22 -12.04 62.31
N THR A 3 -7.11 -12.33 61.63
CA THR A 3 -6.72 -12.15 60.21
C THR A 3 -5.21 -12.53 60.13
N LEU A 4 -4.51 -12.83 59.03
CA LEU A 4 -4.74 -13.09 57.61
C LEU A 4 -3.38 -13.62 57.08
N ASN A 5 -3.42 -14.67 56.29
CA ASN A 5 -2.33 -15.14 55.45
C ASN A 5 -2.17 -14.14 54.28
N ASN A 6 -1.06 -13.42 54.21
CA ASN A 6 -0.75 -12.53 53.08
C ASN A 6 0.50 -13.04 52.36
N GLN A 7 0.32 -14.14 51.62
CA GLN A 7 1.15 -14.42 50.46
C GLN A 7 0.79 -13.39 49.42
N ASN A 8 1.65 -12.38 49.27
CA ASN A 8 1.61 -11.40 48.20
C ASN A 8 1.47 -12.13 46.86
N THR A 9 0.23 -12.23 46.39
CA THR A 9 -0.09 -12.51 45.01
C THR A 9 0.45 -11.35 44.20
N ILE A 10 1.68 -11.47 43.69
CA ILE A 10 2.09 -10.70 42.52
C ILE A 10 1.21 -11.23 41.40
N LYS A 11 0.03 -10.63 41.30
CA LYS A 11 -0.86 -10.74 40.17
C LYS A 11 -0.11 -10.03 39.05
N SER A 12 0.72 -10.77 38.33
CA SER A 12 1.27 -10.31 37.07
C SER A 12 0.07 -9.82 36.26
N GLU A 13 -0.01 -8.50 36.03
CA GLU A 13 -0.93 -7.97 35.04
C GLU A 13 -0.76 -8.84 33.79
N PRO A 14 -1.85 -9.31 33.16
CA PRO A 14 -1.70 -9.94 31.87
C PRO A 14 -1.03 -8.87 31.02
N THR A 15 0.25 -9.08 30.68
CA THR A 15 0.92 -8.30 29.65
C THR A 15 -0.02 -8.44 28.48
N LYS A 16 -0.77 -7.36 28.20
CA LYS A 16 -1.59 -7.23 27.02
C LYS A 16 -0.57 -7.21 25.91
N GLY A 17 -0.17 -8.42 25.51
CA GLY A 17 0.54 -8.65 24.27
C GLY A 17 -0.22 -7.82 23.27
N SER A 18 0.51 -7.02 22.51
CA SER A 18 -0.06 -6.28 21.41
C SER A 18 -0.70 -7.31 20.49
N ASP A 19 -1.94 -7.67 20.79
CA ASP A 19 -2.85 -8.32 19.88
C ASP A 19 -2.93 -7.28 18.79
N PHE A 20 -2.10 -7.47 17.76
CA PHE A 20 -2.27 -6.83 16.48
C PHE A 20 -3.65 -7.31 16.02
N THR A 21 -4.67 -6.67 16.57
CA THR A 21 -6.06 -6.84 16.22
C THR A 21 -6.05 -6.41 14.78
N PHE A 22 -6.01 -7.40 13.89
CA PHE A 22 -6.03 -7.17 12.47
C PHE A 22 -7.29 -6.35 12.19
N LEU A 23 -7.10 -5.04 12.04
CA LEU A 23 -8.18 -4.07 11.77
C LEU A 23 -8.93 -4.45 10.49
N PHE A 24 -8.23 -5.16 9.60
CA PHE A 24 -8.74 -5.66 8.34
C PHE A 24 -8.54 -7.18 8.25
N GLY A 25 -9.53 -7.89 7.71
CA GLY A 25 -9.44 -9.33 7.47
C GLY A 25 -8.38 -9.67 6.44
N LYS A 26 -7.87 -10.92 6.47
CA LYS A 26 -6.80 -11.38 5.56
C LYS A 26 -7.08 -11.08 4.08
N LYS A 27 -8.34 -11.15 3.64
CA LYS A 27 -8.74 -10.87 2.25
C LYS A 27 -8.53 -9.39 1.88
N ASN A 28 -8.82 -8.46 2.77
CA ASN A 28 -8.63 -7.03 2.56
C ASN A 28 -7.17 -6.66 2.40
N TYR A 29 -6.31 -7.30 3.20
CA TYR A 29 -4.87 -7.08 3.13
C TYR A 29 -4.31 -7.47 1.75
N ILE A 30 -4.87 -8.51 1.11
CA ILE A 30 -4.52 -8.89 -0.26
C ILE A 30 -4.95 -7.80 -1.25
N TRP A 31 -6.18 -7.27 -1.12
CA TRP A 31 -6.65 -6.18 -1.98
C TRP A 31 -5.83 -4.89 -1.83
N MET A 32 -5.38 -4.58 -0.62
CA MET A 32 -4.44 -3.48 -0.35
C MET A 32 -3.08 -3.75 -1.01
N GLY A 33 -2.55 -4.97 -0.93
CA GLY A 33 -1.33 -5.33 -1.65
C GLY A 33 -1.45 -5.12 -3.17
N ILE A 34 -2.61 -5.42 -3.74
CA ILE A 34 -2.89 -5.20 -5.18
C ILE A 34 -2.98 -3.70 -5.51
N GLY A 35 -3.63 -2.90 -4.65
CA GLY A 35 -3.74 -1.45 -4.82
C GLY A 35 -2.36 -0.77 -4.86
N ILE A 36 -1.50 -1.06 -3.89
CA ILE A 36 -0.12 -0.59 -3.86
C ILE A 36 0.64 -1.01 -5.12
N ALA A 37 0.54 -2.28 -5.54
CA ALA A 37 1.22 -2.77 -6.74
C ALA A 37 0.81 -2.00 -8.01
N LEU A 38 -0.49 -1.69 -8.16
CA LEU A 38 -1.00 -0.88 -9.29
C LEU A 38 -0.47 0.55 -9.26
N ILE A 39 -0.43 1.18 -8.08
CA ILE A 39 0.10 2.53 -7.91
C ILE A 39 1.59 2.55 -8.29
N THR A 40 2.38 1.62 -7.74
CA THR A 40 3.81 1.50 -8.05
C THR A 40 4.04 1.27 -9.54
N LEU A 41 3.25 0.40 -10.19
CA LEU A 41 3.33 0.17 -11.62
C LEU A 41 3.00 1.45 -12.43
N GLY A 42 1.97 2.20 -12.04
CA GLY A 42 1.60 3.46 -12.68
C GLY A 42 2.71 4.52 -12.58
N PHE A 43 3.35 4.64 -11.42
CA PHE A 43 4.52 5.51 -11.25
C PHE A 43 5.72 5.06 -12.06
N ILE A 44 6.02 3.75 -12.10
CA ILE A 44 7.11 3.21 -12.94
C ILE A 44 6.87 3.52 -14.42
N LEU A 45 5.63 3.40 -14.89
CA LEU A 45 5.27 3.79 -16.26
C LEU A 45 5.47 5.30 -16.50
N MET A 46 5.15 6.15 -15.52
CA MET A 46 5.34 7.60 -15.61
C MET A 46 6.82 7.99 -15.65
N THR A 47 7.65 7.37 -14.80
CA THR A 47 9.10 7.60 -14.72
C THR A 47 9.90 6.82 -15.78
N GLY A 48 9.25 6.21 -16.76
CA GLY A 48 9.87 5.25 -17.68
C GLY A 48 11.11 5.78 -18.42
N HIS A 49 12.01 4.86 -18.77
CA HIS A 49 13.35 5.06 -19.34
C HIS A 49 13.44 5.97 -20.59
N ASP A 50 12.38 6.08 -21.40
CA ASP A 50 12.45 6.91 -22.64
C ASP A 50 12.47 8.42 -22.46
N ALA A 51 12.20 8.96 -21.26
CA ALA A 51 11.96 10.39 -21.19
C ALA A 51 13.17 11.24 -21.66
N ASN A 52 14.40 10.73 -21.49
CA ASN A 52 15.62 11.44 -21.88
C ASN A 52 16.61 10.52 -22.63
N THR A 53 16.09 9.55 -23.40
CA THR A 53 16.91 8.57 -24.13
C THR A 53 16.96 8.93 -25.61
N THR A 54 18.18 9.07 -26.14
CA THR A 54 18.45 9.25 -27.58
C THR A 54 18.05 8.01 -28.38
N PRO A 55 17.87 8.09 -29.71
CA PRO A 55 17.58 6.93 -30.55
C PRO A 55 18.61 5.79 -30.43
N ASP A 56 19.83 6.13 -29.98
CA ASP A 56 20.94 5.20 -29.74
C ASP A 56 20.93 4.54 -28.35
N GLY A 57 19.90 4.80 -27.52
CA GLY A 57 19.76 4.19 -26.20
C GLY A 57 20.63 4.83 -25.10
N THR A 58 21.25 5.98 -25.38
CA THR A 58 22.08 6.71 -24.40
C THR A 58 21.28 7.81 -23.70
N PHE A 59 21.46 7.94 -22.38
CA PHE A 59 20.76 8.91 -21.55
C PHE A 59 21.45 10.27 -21.66
N ASP A 60 20.81 11.23 -22.34
CA ASP A 60 21.30 12.60 -22.48
C ASP A 60 20.26 13.57 -21.88
N PRO A 61 20.57 14.26 -20.77
CA PRO A 61 19.65 15.18 -20.11
C PRO A 61 19.34 16.45 -20.94
N THR A 62 20.07 16.70 -22.03
CA THR A 62 19.84 17.84 -22.93
C THR A 62 19.08 17.47 -24.21
N TYR A 63 18.85 16.17 -24.45
CA TYR A 63 18.12 15.68 -25.60
C TYR A 63 16.61 15.59 -25.31
N TRP A 64 15.80 16.19 -26.17
CA TRP A 64 14.35 16.18 -26.02
C TRP A 64 13.74 15.04 -26.82
N ASN A 65 13.14 14.06 -26.13
CA ASN A 65 12.47 12.92 -26.76
C ASN A 65 10.94 13.17 -26.85
N GLU A 66 10.40 13.14 -28.07
CA GLU A 66 8.97 13.30 -28.35
C GLU A 66 8.12 12.14 -27.79
N ASP A 67 8.73 10.99 -27.52
CA ASP A 67 8.10 9.81 -26.92
C ASP A 67 7.60 10.06 -25.48
N ILE A 68 8.04 11.14 -24.83
CA ILE A 68 7.47 11.62 -23.56
C ILE A 68 5.97 11.91 -23.71
N TYR A 69 5.55 12.40 -24.88
CA TYR A 69 4.14 12.70 -25.18
C TYR A 69 3.34 11.47 -25.63
N SER A 70 3.92 10.27 -25.54
CA SER A 70 3.21 9.03 -25.79
C SER A 70 1.93 8.96 -24.95
N TRP A 71 0.83 8.60 -25.61
CA TRP A 71 -0.49 8.43 -25.01
C TRP A 71 -0.47 7.53 -23.76
N ARG A 72 0.47 6.57 -23.71
CA ARG A 72 0.72 5.70 -22.56
C ARG A 72 1.09 6.47 -21.29
N ARG A 73 1.94 7.48 -21.35
CA ARG A 73 2.44 8.19 -20.17
C ARG A 73 1.52 9.31 -19.74
N ILE A 74 0.87 9.99 -20.70
CA ILE A 74 -0.03 11.12 -20.40
C ILE A 74 -1.42 10.66 -19.94
N ARG A 75 -1.91 9.51 -20.44
CA ARG A 75 -3.27 9.04 -20.11
C ARG A 75 -3.29 7.70 -19.41
N LEU A 76 -2.56 6.70 -19.90
CA LEU A 76 -2.63 5.35 -19.33
C LEU A 76 -2.01 5.29 -17.92
N ALA A 77 -0.83 5.90 -17.72
CA ALA A 77 -0.11 5.87 -16.45
C ALA A 77 -0.86 6.60 -15.32
N PRO A 78 -1.36 7.85 -15.49
CA PRO A 78 -2.11 8.53 -14.43
C PRO A 78 -3.43 7.81 -14.13
N PHE A 79 -4.07 7.23 -15.15
CA PHE A 79 -5.29 6.45 -14.96
C PHE A 79 -5.05 5.18 -14.14
N LEU A 80 -3.92 4.49 -14.32
CA LEU A 80 -3.50 3.36 -13.50
C LEU A 80 -3.29 3.74 -12.04
N VAL A 81 -2.64 4.89 -11.78
CA VAL A 81 -2.43 5.40 -10.42
C VAL A 81 -3.78 5.71 -9.75
N ILE A 82 -4.68 6.41 -10.45
CA ILE A 82 -6.03 6.72 -9.95
C ILE A 82 -6.82 5.43 -9.67
N ALA A 83 -6.78 4.46 -10.58
CA ALA A 83 -7.43 3.17 -10.38
C ALA A 83 -6.86 2.44 -9.15
N GLY A 84 -5.54 2.49 -8.94
CA GLY A 84 -4.90 1.94 -7.76
C GLY A 84 -5.38 2.58 -6.46
N PHE A 85 -5.53 3.92 -6.43
CA PHE A 85 -6.12 4.62 -5.28
C PHE A 85 -7.58 4.25 -5.03
N ILE A 86 -8.38 4.06 -6.08
CA ILE A 86 -9.77 3.59 -5.94
C ILE A 86 -9.81 2.19 -5.31
N VAL A 87 -8.92 1.29 -5.73
CA VAL A 87 -8.79 -0.05 -5.17
C VAL A 87 -8.36 0.00 -3.70
N GLU A 88 -7.41 0.86 -3.34
CA GLU A 88 -7.00 1.08 -1.94
C GLU A 88 -8.16 1.55 -1.08
N ILE A 89 -8.88 2.59 -1.52
CA ILE A 89 -10.03 3.12 -0.81
C ILE A 89 -11.07 2.01 -0.60
N TYR A 90 -11.36 1.22 -1.64
CA TYR A 90 -12.28 0.08 -1.53
C TYR A 90 -11.77 -1.00 -0.57
N ALA A 91 -10.49 -1.36 -0.63
CA ALA A 91 -9.87 -2.38 0.21
C ALA A 91 -9.89 -1.99 1.70
N ILE A 92 -9.68 -0.71 2.01
CA ILE A 92 -9.74 -0.17 3.37
C ILE A 92 -11.19 -0.09 3.85
N LEU A 93 -12.12 0.37 3.01
CA LEU A 93 -13.53 0.51 3.37
C LEU A 93 -14.26 -0.83 3.54
N LEU A 94 -13.78 -1.89 2.89
CA LEU A 94 -14.42 -3.21 2.89
C LEU A 94 -14.31 -3.89 4.26
N ASN A 95 -14.97 -3.40 5.30
CA ASN A 95 -14.92 -4.07 6.61
C ASN A 95 -15.50 -5.50 6.52
N PRO A 96 -14.72 -6.55 6.83
CA PRO A 96 -15.21 -7.93 6.83
C PRO A 96 -16.11 -8.24 8.03
N ASN A 97 -16.34 -7.28 8.92
CA ASN A 97 -17.32 -7.35 10.02
C ASN A 97 -18.77 -7.27 9.54
N LYS A 98 -19.07 -7.70 8.32
CA LYS A 98 -20.40 -8.26 8.03
C LYS A 98 -20.41 -9.65 8.64
N ALA A 99 -20.81 -9.71 9.92
CA ALA A 99 -21.40 -10.93 10.46
C ALA A 99 -22.44 -11.39 9.43
N LYS A 100 -22.22 -12.58 8.89
CA LYS A 100 -23.07 -13.17 7.86
C LYS A 100 -24.45 -13.46 8.43
#